data_AF-A0A351F096-F1
#
_entry.id   AF-A0A351F096-F1
#
_cell.length_a   1.000
_cell.length_b   1.000
_cell.length_c   1.000
_cell.angle_alpha   90.00
_cell.angle_beta   90.00
_cell.angle_gamma   90.00
#
_symmetry.space_group_name_H-M   'P 1'
#
loop_
_entity.id
_entity.type
_entity.pdbx_description
1 polymer ?
#
loop_
_entity_poly.entity_id
_entity_poly.type
_entity_poly.pdbx_seq_one_letter_code
_entity_poly.pdbx_strand_id
1 'polypeptide(L)' 'MVHTELKNKVKEKIDSIDQSYLLEEILQLIDLETNSGETFIMPEAHTEELELSLKQLDEGKTFTNDFVNKRIAKWLLD' A
#
# COMPACT_ATOMS: atom_id res chain seq x y z
N MET A 1 11.96 32.06 5.68
CA MET A 1 13.19 31.60 4.99
C MET A 1 13.41 30.09 5.13
N VAL A 2 13.50 29.53 6.35
CA VAL A 2 13.73 28.09 6.60
C VAL A 2 12.66 27.17 5.94
N HIS A 3 11.39 27.58 5.93
CA HIS A 3 10.30 26.80 5.32
C HIS A 3 10.42 26.64 3.79
N THR A 4 10.96 27.64 3.09
CA THR A 4 11.08 27.60 1.62
C THR A 4 12.18 26.63 1.20
N GLU A 5 13.31 26.66 1.93
CA GLU A 5 14.45 25.78 1.64
C GLU A 5 14.13 24.32 1.95
N LEU A 6 13.40 24.06 3.04
CA LEU A 6 12.92 22.71 3.37
C LEU A 6 11.93 22.19 2.32
N LYS A 7 10.99 23.03 1.88
CA LYS A 7 10.03 22.69 0.82
C LYS A 7 10.74 22.35 -0.49
N ASN A 8 11.78 23.10 -0.85
CA ASN A 8 12.55 22.85 -2.07
C ASN A 8 13.35 21.55 -1.98
N LYS A 9 13.98 21.24 -0.83
CA LYS A 9 14.70 19.96 -0.62
C LYS A 9 13.77 18.75 -0.64
N VAL A 10 12.56 18.89 -0.10
CA VAL A 10 11.54 17.83 -0.16
C VAL A 10 11.09 17.63 -1.61
N LYS A 11 10.85 18.71 -2.34
CA LYS A 11 10.49 18.66 -3.76
C LYS A 11 11.59 18.03 -4.63
N GLU A 12 12.84 18.43 -4.44
CA GLU A 12 13.99 17.83 -5.15
C GLU A 12 14.13 16.33 -4.85
N LYS A 13 13.88 15.90 -3.61
CA LYS A 13 13.84 14.48 -3.26
C LYS A 13 12.71 13.74 -3.96
N ILE A 14 11.51 14.30 -3.97
CA ILE A 14 10.35 13.76 -4.68
C ILE A 14 10.65 13.63 -6.18
N ASP A 15 11.17 14.68 -6.80
CA ASP A 15 11.49 14.73 -8.22
C ASP A 15 12.66 13.77 -8.58
N SER A 16 13.49 13.38 -7.61
CA SER A 16 14.59 12.41 -7.76
C SER A 16 14.18 10.95 -7.56
N ILE A 17 12.97 10.70 -7.06
CA ILE A 17 12.46 9.34 -6.84
C ILE A 17 11.88 8.84 -8.17
N ASP A 18 12.65 8.02 -8.88
CA ASP A 18 12.28 7.35 -10.13
C ASP A 18 11.33 6.14 -9.89
N GLN A 19 10.51 6.27 -8.85
CA GLN A 19 9.57 5.25 -8.38
C GLN A 19 8.22 5.94 -8.24
N SER A 20 7.57 6.17 -9.39
CA SER A 20 6.23 6.75 -9.48
C SER A 20 5.23 6.08 -8.54
N TYR A 21 5.38 4.77 -8.30
CA TYR A 21 4.56 4.01 -7.36
C TYR A 21 4.64 4.53 -5.91
N LEU A 22 5.83 4.95 -5.45
CA LEU A 22 6.01 5.43 -4.08
C LEU A 22 5.37 6.81 -3.90
N LEU A 23 5.42 7.62 -4.96
CA LEU A 23 4.75 8.92 -4.98
C LEU A 23 3.22 8.77 -4.98
N GLU A 24 2.71 7.80 -5.74
CA GLU A 24 1.28 7.44 -5.76
C GLU A 24 0.82 6.92 -4.40
N GLU A 25 1.58 6.05 -3.74
CA GLU A 25 1.25 5.56 -2.40
C GLU A 25 1.23 6.70 -1.36
N ILE A 26 2.18 7.63 -1.42
CA ILE A 26 2.20 8.80 -0.53
C ILE A 26 0.99 9.72 -0.80
N LEU A 27 0.63 9.92 -2.06
CA LEU A 27 -0.56 10.69 -2.44
C LEU A 27 -1.85 10.03 -1.92
N GLN A 28 -1.98 8.71 -2.07
CA GLN A 28 -3.13 7.95 -1.56
C GLN A 28 -3.26 8.05 -0.04
N LEU A 29 -2.14 8.02 0.70
CA LEU A 29 -2.14 8.19 2.15
C LEU A 29 -2.60 9.61 2.55
N ILE A 30 -2.11 10.64 1.86
CA ILE A 30 -2.52 12.02 2.10
C ILE A 30 -4.02 12.20 1.80
N ASP A 31 -4.51 11.66 0.68
CA ASP A 31 -5.93 11.72 0.31
C ASP A 31 -6.82 11.00 1.33
N LEU A 32 -6.38 9.87 1.87
CA LEU A 32 -7.11 9.13 2.89
C LEU A 32 -7.17 9.89 4.24
N GLU A 33 -6.08 10.56 4.63
CA GLU A 33 -6.06 11.39 5.83
C GLU A 33 -6.89 12.68 5.67
N THR A 34 -6.82 13.33 4.51
CA THR A 34 -7.55 14.57 4.24
C THR A 34 -9.04 14.35 4.01
N ASN A 35 -9.45 13.22 3.45
CA ASN A 35 -10.86 12.89 3.21
C ASN A 35 -11.47 12.02 4.32
N SER A 36 -10.98 12.16 5.56
CA SER A 36 -11.44 11.41 6.75
C SER A 36 -12.92 11.57 7.14
N GLY A 37 -13.73 12.22 6.29
CA GLY A 37 -15.19 12.32 6.40
C GLY A 37 -15.97 11.91 5.14
N GLU A 38 -15.32 11.53 4.03
CA GLU A 38 -16.01 11.04 2.84
C GLU A 38 -16.23 9.52 2.92
N THR A 39 -17.45 9.08 2.61
CA THR A 39 -17.78 7.66 2.55
C THR A 39 -17.12 7.06 1.31
N PHE A 40 -16.04 6.32 1.51
CA PHE A 40 -15.40 5.57 0.44
C PHE A 40 -16.31 4.42 0.00
N ILE A 41 -16.76 4.44 -1.26
CA ILE A 41 -17.50 3.32 -1.85
C ILE A 41 -16.48 2.32 -2.37
N MET A 42 -16.40 1.16 -1.72
CA MET A 42 -15.53 0.07 -2.14
C MET A 42 -15.96 -0.45 -3.53
N PRO A 43 -15.05 -0.49 -4.52
CA PRO A 43 -15.32 -1.13 -5.81
C PRO A 43 -15.72 -2.60 -5.66
N GLU A 44 -16.66 -3.08 -6.49
CA GLU A 44 -17.17 -4.47 -6.42
C GLU A 44 -16.07 -5.53 -6.49
N ALA A 45 -15.03 -5.31 -7.32
CA ALA A 45 -13.90 -6.24 -7.43
C ALA A 45 -13.18 -6.46 -6.08
N HIS A 46 -13.06 -5.41 -5.25
CA HIS A 46 -12.45 -5.53 -3.93
C HIS A 46 -13.41 -6.19 -2.93
N THR A 47 -14.72 -6.07 -3.11
CA THR A 47 -15.71 -6.80 -2.31
C THR A 47 -15.54 -8.31 -2.47
N GLU A 48 -15.40 -8.80 -3.72
CA GLU A 48 -15.22 -10.23 -3.99
C GLU A 48 -13.93 -10.79 -3.37
N GLU A 49 -12.82 -10.06 -3.51
CA GLU A 49 -11.54 -10.42 -2.91
C GLU A 49 -11.59 -10.47 -1.37
N LEU A 50 -12.35 -9.55 -0.78
CA LEU A 50 -12.52 -9.44 0.66
C LEU A 50 -13.41 -10.57 1.21
N GLU A 51 -14.50 -10.89 0.52
CA GLU A 51 -15.34 -12.06 0.85
C GLU A 51 -14.55 -13.37 0.75
N LEU A 52 -13.72 -13.52 -0.29
CA LEU A 52 -12.82 -14.67 -0.41
C LEU A 52 -11.85 -14.76 0.77
N SER A 53 -11.26 -13.63 1.16
CA SER A 53 -10.30 -13.56 2.27
C SER A 53 -10.97 -13.91 3.61
N LEU A 54 -12.18 -13.41 3.86
CA LEU A 54 -12.96 -13.75 5.04
C LEU A 54 -13.28 -15.25 5.09
N LYS A 55 -13.71 -15.83 3.96
CA LYS A 55 -13.99 -17.26 3.88
C LYS A 55 -12.74 -18.11 4.12
N GLN A 56 -11.58 -17.70 3.60
CA GLN A 56 -10.31 -18.39 3.86
C GLN A 56 -9.94 -18.36 5.34
N LEU A 57 -10.22 -17.25 6.03
CA LEU A 57 -9.99 -17.12 7.46
C LEU A 57 -10.89 -18.09 8.26
N ASP A 58 -12.18 -18.13 7.93
CA ASP A 58 -13.15 -19.03 8.57
C ASP A 58 -12.82 -20.52 8.35
N GLU A 59 -12.31 -20.86 7.17
CA GLU A 59 -11.88 -22.21 6.81
C GLU A 59 -10.48 -22.56 7.33
N GLY A 60 -9.81 -21.64 8.04
CA GLY A 60 -8.45 -21.84 8.55
C GLY A 60 -7.38 -21.93 7.46
N LYS A 61 -7.68 -21.51 6.23
CA LYS A 61 -6.78 -21.45 5.07
C LYS A 61 -5.82 -20.26 5.16
N THR A 62 -5.14 -20.15 6.29
CA THR A 62 -4.17 -19.10 6.55
C THR A 62 -2.76 -19.69 6.54
N PHE A 63 -1.78 -18.85 6.22
CA PHE A 63 -0.37 -19.24 6.25
C PHE A 63 0.36 -18.38 7.27
N THR A 64 1.25 -19.00 8.03
CA THR A 64 2.17 -18.26 8.90
C THR A 64 3.15 -17.44 8.06
N ASN A 65 3.60 -16.31 8.60
CA ASN A 65 4.59 -15.46 7.93
C ASN A 65 5.88 -16.22 7.55
N ASP A 66 6.37 -17.10 8.44
CA ASP A 66 7.56 -17.93 8.16
C ASP A 66 7.37 -18.87 6.95
N PHE A 67 6.20 -19.50 6.84
CA PHE A 67 5.86 -20.34 5.68
C PHE A 67 5.83 -19.53 4.37
N VAL A 68 5.22 -18.33 4.41
CA VAL A 68 5.14 -17.44 3.24
C VAL A 68 6.54 -17.00 2.81
N ASN A 69 7.39 -16.57 3.75
CA ASN A 69 8.75 -16.12 3.45
C ASN A 69 9.60 -17.24 2.85
N LYS A 70 9.50 -18.47 3.36
CA LYS A 70 10.20 -19.63 2.79
C LYS A 70 9.75 -19.91 1.35
N ARG A 71 8.45 -19.78 1.07
CA ARG A 71 7.90 -19.99 -0.28
C ARG A 71 8.33 -18.90 -1.25
N ILE A 72 8.33 -17.64 -0.81
CA ILE A 72 8.81 -16.49 -1.62
C ILE A 72 10.30 -16.62 -1.90
N ALA A 73 11.11 -16.92 -0.88
CA ALA A 73 12.54 -17.12 -1.05
C ALA A 73 12.86 -18.22 -2.06
N LYS A 74 12.10 -19.33 -2.04
CA LYS A 74 12.22 -20.39 -3.04
C LYS A 74 11.86 -19.90 -4.44
N TRP A 75 10.74 -19.18 -4.60
CA TRP A 75 10.29 -18.66 -5.89
C TRP A 75 11.25 -17.64 -6.52
N LEU A 76 11.94 -16.84 -5.71
CA LEU A 76 12.90 -15.82 -6.19
C LEU A 76 14.29 -16.39 -6.50
N LEU A 77 14.59 -17.62 -6.05
CA LEU A 77 15.90 -18.27 -6.24
C LEU A 77 15.86 -19.41 -7.27
N ASP A 78 14.67 -19.78 -7.75
CA ASP A 78 14.42 -20.69 -8.89
C ASP A 78 14.30 -19.88 -10.19
#